data_AF-A0AAW2U9L3-F1
#
_entry.id   AF-A0AAW2U9L3-F1
#
_cell.length_a   1.000
_cell.length_b   1.000
_cell.length_c   1.000
_cell.angle_alpha   90.00
_cell.angle_beta   90.00
_cell.angle_gamma   90.00
#
_symmetry.space_group_name_H-M   'P 1'
#
loop_
_entity.id
_entity.type
_entity.pdbx_description
1 polymer ?
#
loop_
_entity_poly.entity_id
_entity_poly.type
_entity_poly.pdbx_seq_one_letter_code
_entity_poly.pdbx_strand_id
1 'polypeptide(L)' 'MTDLEQEPILPGSVLRAKPIGLMPMIDQGEKDDKLIAVCADDPEYRHYTDFKQLPPHRLAEIRRFFED' A
#
# COMPACT_ATOMS: atom_id res chain seq x y z
N MET A 1 -2.59 -5.30 -4.30
CA MET A 1 -1.50 -5.02 -3.34
C MET A 1 -0.91 -3.71 -3.75
N THR A 2 -0.90 -2.71 -2.87
CA THR A 2 -0.25 -1.43 -3.13
C THR A 2 1.07 -1.42 -2.39
N ASP A 3 2.15 -1.32 -3.15
CA ASP A 3 3.50 -1.18 -2.65
C ASP A 3 3.87 0.31 -2.66
N LEU A 4 4.23 0.83 -1.49
CA LEU A 4 4.71 2.21 -1.34
C LEU A 4 6.24 2.22 -1.44
N GLU A 5 6.76 2.91 -2.46
CA GLU A 5 8.18 3.08 -2.80
C GLU A 5 8.41 4.47 -3.41
N GLN A 6 9.66 4.95 -3.40
CA GLN A 6 10.02 6.19 -4.10
C GLN A 6 9.98 6.10 -5.62
N GLU A 7 10.36 4.94 -6.17
CA GLU A 7 10.51 4.77 -7.62
C GLU A 7 9.45 3.81 -8.17
N PRO A 8 8.94 4.07 -9.39
CA PRO A 8 7.99 3.18 -10.04
C PRO A 8 8.65 1.85 -10.41
N ILE A 9 7.95 0.76 -10.13
CA ILE A 9 8.40 -0.60 -10.39
C ILE A 9 7.95 -1.06 -11.79
N LEU A 10 8.84 -1.73 -12.52
CA LEU A 10 8.50 -2.28 -13.84
C LEU A 10 7.55 -3.49 -13.70
N PRO A 11 6.57 -3.65 -14.62
CA PRO A 11 5.74 -4.84 -14.64
C PRO A 11 6.57 -6.13 -14.75
N GLY A 12 6.28 -7.11 -13.89
CA GLY A 12 6.98 -8.39 -13.83
C GLY A 12 8.21 -8.41 -12.92
N SER A 13 8.57 -7.30 -12.28
CA SER A 13 9.61 -7.28 -11.24
C SER A 13 9.17 -8.00 -9.96
N VAL A 14 10.14 -8.55 -9.22
CA VAL A 14 9.93 -9.18 -7.92
C VAL A 14 10.69 -8.38 -6.87
N LEU A 15 9.98 -8.01 -5.79
CA LEU A 15 10.50 -7.23 -4.68
C LEU A 15 10.16 -7.88 -3.35
N ARG A 16 10.87 -7.48 -2.29
CA ARG A 16 10.51 -7.86 -0.93
C ARG A 16 9.59 -6.81 -0.34
N ALA A 17 8.32 -7.17 -0.20
CA ALA A 17 7.32 -6.33 0.43
C ALA A 17 7.05 -6.78 1.87
N LYS A 18 6.80 -5.80 2.75
CA LYS A 18 6.42 -6.00 4.14
C LYS A 18 4.98 -5.50 4.33
N PRO A 19 4.02 -6.38 4.68
CA PRO A 19 2.65 -5.96 4.94
C PRO A 19 2.59 -5.10 6.20
N ILE A 20 1.84 -4.00 6.12
CA ILE A 20 1.67 -3.03 7.23
C ILE A 20 0.20 -2.75 7.54
N GLY A 21 -0.73 -3.28 6.75
CA GLY A 21 -2.15 -3.07 7.02
C GLY A 21 -3.06 -3.75 6.01
N LEU A 22 -4.34 -3.77 6.36
CA LEU A 22 -5.43 -4.20 5.50
C LEU A 22 -6.44 -3.06 5.44
N MET A 23 -6.85 -2.71 4.24
CA MET A 23 -7.87 -1.69 3.99
C MET A 23 -9.14 -2.39 3.52
N PRO A 24 -10.19 -2.46 4.35
CA PRO A 24 -11.45 -3.04 3.94
C PRO A 24 -12.10 -2.15 2.88
N MET A 25 -12.47 -2.73 1.75
CA MET A 25 -13.20 -2.02 0.70
C MET A 25 -14.37 -2.85 0.20
N ILE A 26 -15.33 -2.15 -0.39
CA ILE A 26 -16.41 -2.76 -1.16
C ILE A 26 -16.20 -2.31 -2.60
N ASP A 27 -15.85 -3.23 -3.48
CA ASP A 27 -15.72 -3.00 -4.92
C ASP A 27 -16.88 -3.72 -5.61
N GLN A 28 -17.65 -2.99 -6.42
CA GLN A 28 -18.82 -3.53 -7.14
C GLN A 28 -19.85 -4.30 -6.30
N GLY A 29 -19.95 -3.96 -5.01
CA GLY A 29 -20.87 -4.60 -4.06
C GLY A 29 -20.33 -5.88 -3.41
N GLU A 30 -19.11 -6.29 -3.75
CA GLU A 30 -18.41 -7.39 -3.11
C GLU A 30 -17.34 -6.88 -2.14
N LYS A 31 -17.08 -7.67 -1.10
CA LYS A 31 -16.03 -7.37 -0.13
C LYS A 31 -14.67 -7.67 -0.75
N ASP A 32 -13.85 -6.65 -0.91
CA ASP A 32 -12.52 -6.73 -1.50
C ASP A 32 -11.50 -5.99 -0.62
N ASP A 33 -10.95 -6.72 0.35
CA ASP A 33 -9.97 -6.17 1.27
C ASP A 33 -8.60 -6.01 0.57
N LYS A 34 -8.07 -4.78 0.55
CA LYS A 34 -6.75 -4.50 -0.05
C LYS A 34 -5.64 -4.59 0.99
N LEU A 35 -4.63 -5.40 0.71
CA LEU A 35 -3.39 -5.42 1.51
C LEU A 35 -2.53 -4.19 1.18
N ILE A 36 -2.09 -3.49 2.22
CA ILE A 36 -1.13 -2.39 2.15
C ILE A 36 0.24 -2.92 2.57
N ALA A 37 1.25 -2.74 1.72
CA ALA A 37 2.61 -3.14 1.98
C ALA A 37 3.60 -2.02 1.63
N VAL A 38 4.79 -2.13 2.21
CA VAL A 38 5.93 -1.26 1.91
C VAL A 38 7.08 -2.11 1.41
N CYS A 39 7.97 -1.53 0.62
CA CYS A 39 9.23 -2.19 0.32
C CYS A 39 10.06 -2.38 1.58
N ALA A 40 10.51 -3.61 1.80
CA ALA A 40 11.41 -3.95 2.90
C ALA A 40 12.83 -3.39 2.68
N ASP A 41 13.17 -3.07 1.43
CA ASP A 41 14.51 -2.65 1.01
C ASP A 41 14.64 -1.15 0.81
N ASP A 42 13.52 -0.43 0.71
CA ASP A 42 13.51 1.02 0.61
C ASP A 42 13.77 1.65 2.00
N PRO A 43 14.89 2.36 2.22
CA PRO A 43 15.19 3.00 3.51
C PRO A 43 14.14 4.02 3.95
N GLU A 44 13.42 4.65 3.02
CA GLU A 44 12.35 5.58 3.34
C GLU A 44 11.12 4.85 3.91
N TYR A 45 10.76 3.68 3.40
CA TYR A 45 9.52 3.01 3.82
C TYR A 45 9.71 1.81 4.75
N ARG A 46 10.89 1.19 4.78
CA ARG A 46 11.14 -0.05 5.53
C ARG A 46 10.90 0.05 7.04
N HIS A 47 10.85 1.25 7.59
CA HIS A 47 10.66 1.48 9.02
C HIS A 47 9.17 1.46 9.43
N TYR A 48 8.24 1.59 8.49
CA TYR A 48 6.81 1.50 8.78
C TYR A 48 6.41 0.07 9.14
N THR A 49 5.63 -0.10 10.19
CA THR A 49 5.10 -1.38 10.66
C THR A 49 3.57 -1.42 10.70
N ASP A 50 2.94 -0.25 10.68
CA ASP A 50 1.48 -0.10 10.67
C ASP A 50 1.10 1.02 9.69
N PHE A 51 0.09 0.81 8.85
CA PHE A 51 -0.38 1.80 7.88
C PHE A 51 -0.82 3.13 8.52
N LYS A 52 -1.22 3.12 9.80
CA LYS A 52 -1.56 4.34 10.57
C LYS A 52 -0.35 5.24 10.84
N GLN A 53 0.87 4.74 10.67
CA GLN A 53 2.09 5.51 10.77
C GLN A 53 2.35 6.33 9.50
N LEU A 54 1.69 6.01 8.38
CA LEU A 54 1.78 6.79 7.16
C LEU A 54 1.13 8.17 7.36
N PRO A 55 1.65 9.21 6.70
CA PRO A 55 1.02 10.52 6.72
C PRO A 55 -0.45 10.45 6.29
N PRO A 56 -1.37 11.16 6.97
CA PRO A 56 -2.81 11.07 6.67
C PRO A 56 -3.17 11.38 5.21
N HIS A 57 -2.42 12.27 4.55
CA HIS A 57 -2.63 12.60 3.14
C HIS A 57 -2.32 11.40 2.22
N ARG A 58 -1.30 10.59 2.51
CA ARG A 58 -0.97 9.38 1.73
C ARG A 58 -2.08 8.35 1.83
N LEU A 59 -2.63 8.15 3.04
CA LEU A 59 -3.75 7.25 3.24
C LEU A 59 -5.00 7.69 2.45
N ALA A 60 -5.26 8.99 2.40
CA ALA A 60 -6.36 9.54 1.61
C ALA A 60 -6.14 9.33 0.09
N GLU A 61 -4.92 9.52 -0.41
CA GLU A 61 -4.57 9.25 -1.81
C GLU A 61 -4.77 7.78 -2.19
N ILE A 62 -4.26 6.85 -1.37
CA ILE A 62 -4.39 5.40 -1.60
C ILE A 62 -5.87 5.01 -1.61
N ARG A 63 -6.63 5.49 -0.64
CA ARG A 63 -8.07 5.21 -0.56
C ARG A 63 -8.80 5.71 -1.79
N ARG A 64 -8.51 6.94 -2.22
CA ARG A 64 -9.12 7.53 -3.42
C ARG A 64 -8.77 6.76 -4.69
N PHE A 65 -7.52 6.33 -4.84
CA PHE A 65 -7.07 5.52 -5.99
C PHE A 65 -7.87 4.23 -6.17
N PHE A 66 -8.43 3.69 -5.10
CA PHE A 66 -9.22 2.46 -5.13
C PHE A 66 -10.75 2.67 -5.11
N GLU A 67 -11.21 3.88 -4.79
CA GLU A 67 -12.62 4.25 -4.87
C GLU A 67 -12.99 4.82 -6.27
N ASP A 68 -12.00 5.33 -7.02
CA ASP A 68 -12.11 5.76 -8.43
C ASP A 68 -11.88 4.59 -9.41
#